data_AF-A0A6A4EDJ3-F1
#
_entry.id   AF-A0A6A4EDJ3-F1
#
_cell.length_a   1.000
_cell.length_b   1.000
_cell.length_c   1.000
_cell.angle_alpha   90.00
_cell.angle_beta   90.00
_cell.angle_gamma   90.00
#
_symmetry.space_group_name_H-M   'P 1'
#
loop_
_entity.id
_entity.type
_entity.pdbx_description
1 polymer ?
#
loop_
_entity_poly.entity_id
_entity_poly.type
_entity_poly.pdbx_seq_one_letter_code
_entity_poly.pdbx_strand_id
1 'polypeptide(L)'
;MFQFDRIHLCSIIVLVAVGVAITSTILASEPKNANAQQSTNSVPTNKGSGWFLGGIDPEYVLTSLPEIHSLDDLPEHWDWRNYNATGISLTTSVLNQMVPRACGSCWAFATVSALSDRIRISKFKKTGRLDAEVLLSPQVLLDCGMRTFGSCRGGDPRYAHKWIHENGIVDSTCSPVHRVTPFMDRWR
;
A
#
# COMPACT_ATOMS: atom_id res chain seq x y z
N MET A 1 14.59 -22.91 -18.33
CA MET A 1 13.91 -21.60 -18.41
C MET A 1 12.65 -21.70 -17.56
N PHE A 2 12.75 -21.39 -16.27
CA PHE A 2 11.67 -21.62 -15.31
C PHE A 2 10.56 -20.59 -15.49
N GLN A 3 9.44 -21.04 -16.03
CA GLN A 3 8.20 -20.29 -16.12
C GLN A 3 7.44 -20.55 -14.81
N PHE A 4 7.70 -19.75 -13.78
CA PHE A 4 6.82 -19.72 -12.60
C PHE A 4 5.47 -19.16 -13.07
N ASP A 5 4.41 -19.96 -12.94
CA ASP A 5 3.07 -19.55 -13.30
C ASP A 5 2.66 -18.30 -12.50
N ARG A 6 2.38 -17.21 -13.23
CA ARG A 6 2.11 -15.86 -12.69
C ARG A 6 0.91 -15.79 -11.74
N ILE A 7 0.04 -16.80 -11.76
CA ILE A 7 -1.08 -16.96 -10.82
C ILE A 7 -0.58 -17.27 -9.41
N HIS A 8 0.55 -17.97 -9.27
CA HIS A 8 1.11 -18.31 -7.97
C HIS A 8 1.75 -17.10 -7.25
N LEU A 9 2.15 -16.02 -7.94
CA LEU A 9 2.71 -14.84 -7.26
C LEU A 9 1.69 -14.15 -6.34
N CYS A 10 0.39 -14.14 -6.68
CA CYS A 10 -0.62 -13.54 -5.80
C CYS A 10 -0.85 -14.38 -4.52
N SER A 11 -0.56 -15.69 -4.56
CA SER A 11 -0.68 -16.59 -3.39
C SER A 11 0.62 -16.76 -2.60
N ILE A 12 1.80 -16.55 -3.22
CA ILE A 12 3.12 -16.76 -2.60
C ILE A 12 3.49 -15.65 -1.60
N ILE A 13 2.82 -14.49 -1.63
CA ILE A 13 3.07 -13.38 -0.67
C ILE A 13 2.86 -13.82 0.80
N VAL A 14 2.23 -14.96 1.06
CA VAL A 14 1.95 -15.50 2.40
C VAL A 14 3.04 -16.46 2.95
N LEU A 15 4.06 -16.86 2.20
CA LEU A 15 4.95 -17.96 2.61
C LEU A 15 6.44 -17.62 2.60
N VAL A 16 6.89 -16.77 3.53
CA VAL A 16 8.27 -16.84 4.07
C VAL A 16 8.26 -16.51 5.56
N ALA A 17 8.06 -17.52 6.41
CA ALA A 17 8.68 -17.63 7.74
C ALA A 17 8.14 -18.85 8.50
N VAL A 18 8.72 -20.03 8.30
CA VAL A 18 8.78 -21.05 9.38
C VAL A 18 10.03 -21.91 9.20
N GLY A 19 10.87 -21.96 10.24
CA GLY A 19 11.79 -23.08 10.41
C GLY A 19 13.04 -22.78 11.22
N VAL A 20 12.93 -22.73 12.55
CA VAL A 20 13.78 -23.50 13.48
C VAL A 20 12.99 -23.64 14.79
N ALA A 21 12.70 -24.88 15.18
CA ALA A 21 12.15 -25.22 16.48
C ALA A 21 13.29 -25.43 17.48
N ILE A 22 13.24 -24.75 18.63
CA ILE A 22 14.01 -25.14 19.83
C ILE A 22 13.00 -25.23 20.97
N THR A 23 12.81 -26.45 21.45
CA THR A 23 12.03 -26.80 22.64
C THR A 23 12.78 -26.40 23.91
N SER A 24 12.15 -25.63 24.80
CA SER A 24 12.43 -25.63 26.24
C SER A 24 11.22 -25.08 27.00
N THR A 25 10.65 -25.93 27.85
CA THR A 25 9.59 -25.68 28.83
C THR A 25 10.01 -24.65 29.88
N ILE A 26 9.13 -23.72 30.28
CA ILE A 26 9.07 -23.16 31.65
C ILE A 26 7.71 -22.47 31.88
N LEU A 27 6.97 -23.02 32.85
CA LEU A 27 5.97 -22.46 33.78
C LEU A 27 4.87 -21.53 33.24
N ALA A 28 3.65 -22.09 33.20
CA ALA A 28 2.40 -21.34 33.24
C ALA A 28 2.28 -20.55 34.55
N SER A 29 2.01 -19.25 34.44
CA SER A 29 1.43 -18.45 35.51
C SER A 29 0.06 -17.96 35.05
N GLU A 30 -0.89 -17.94 35.98
CA GLU A 30 -2.33 -17.78 35.78
C GLU A 30 -2.75 -16.48 35.07
N PRO A 31 -3.91 -16.47 34.38
CA PRO A 31 -4.40 -15.30 33.66
C PRO A 31 -4.88 -14.22 34.64
N LYS A 32 -4.15 -13.10 34.71
CA LYS A 32 -4.70 -11.86 35.25
C LYS A 32 -5.72 -11.31 34.25
N ASN A 33 -6.96 -11.38 34.69
CA ASN A 33 -8.17 -10.79 34.13
C ASN A 33 -7.92 -9.41 33.48
N ALA A 34 -7.81 -9.38 32.15
CA ALA A 34 -7.72 -8.15 31.37
C ALA A 34 -9.03 -7.97 30.60
N ASN A 35 -10.05 -7.51 31.32
CA ASN A 35 -11.22 -6.93 30.69
C ASN A 35 -10.85 -5.51 30.22
N ALA A 36 -10.08 -5.47 29.13
CA ALA A 36 -9.88 -4.26 28.33
C ALA A 36 -10.64 -4.46 27.03
N GLN A 37 -11.96 -4.24 27.09
CA GLN A 37 -12.74 -3.97 25.88
C GLN A 37 -12.16 -2.71 25.24
N GLN A 38 -11.32 -2.92 24.24
CA GLN A 38 -10.85 -1.87 23.35
C GLN A 38 -12.07 -1.39 22.55
N SER A 39 -12.65 -0.28 22.97
CA SER A 39 -13.79 0.35 22.29
C SER A 39 -13.35 0.79 20.90
N THR A 40 -13.73 0.00 19.90
CA THR A 40 -13.63 0.38 18.49
C THR A 40 -14.74 1.40 18.23
N ASN A 41 -14.44 2.68 18.47
CA ASN A 41 -15.35 3.74 18.10
C ASN A 41 -15.34 3.86 16.57
N SER A 42 -16.23 3.12 15.90
CA SER A 42 -16.61 3.38 14.52
C SER A 42 -17.29 4.74 14.49
N VAL A 43 -16.58 5.77 14.02
CA VAL A 43 -17.19 7.07 13.77
C VAL A 43 -18.14 6.89 12.58
N PRO A 44 -19.47 7.02 12.76
CA PRO A 44 -20.39 6.92 11.64
C PRO A 44 -20.17 8.16 10.78
N THR A 45 -19.49 8.00 9.65
CA THR A 45 -19.41 9.09 8.69
C THR A 45 -20.73 9.14 7.93
N ASN A 46 -21.40 10.31 7.90
CA ASN A 46 -22.58 10.57 7.07
C ASN A 46 -22.18 10.65 5.60
N LYS A 47 -21.58 9.57 5.06
CA LYS A 47 -21.23 9.44 3.65
C LYS A 47 -22.39 8.71 2.99
N GLY A 48 -23.22 9.47 2.26
CA GLY A 48 -24.43 8.97 1.61
C GLY A 48 -24.17 7.87 0.57
N SER A 49 -25.24 7.36 -0.06
CA SER A 49 -25.24 6.29 -1.06
C SER A 49 -24.42 6.55 -2.34
N GLY A 50 -23.77 7.72 -2.46
CA GLY A 50 -22.78 8.06 -3.47
C GLY A 50 -21.31 7.81 -3.06
N TRP A 51 -21.05 7.27 -1.86
CA TRP A 51 -19.70 6.84 -1.48
C TRP A 51 -19.33 5.57 -2.24
N PHE A 52 -18.44 5.75 -3.22
CA PHE A 52 -18.13 4.82 -4.31
C PHE A 52 -17.71 3.38 -3.94
N LEU A 53 -17.36 3.09 -2.67
CA LEU A 53 -17.09 1.73 -2.25
C LEU A 53 -18.37 0.94 -1.90
N GLY A 54 -19.52 1.61 -1.81
CA GLY A 54 -20.81 1.02 -1.48
C GLY A 54 -20.81 0.42 -0.07
N GLY A 55 -21.34 1.16 0.90
CA GLY A 55 -21.49 0.68 2.27
C GLY A 55 -20.83 1.59 3.31
N ILE A 56 -21.05 1.23 4.58
CA ILE A 56 -20.35 1.83 5.73
C ILE A 56 -18.95 1.22 5.72
N ASP A 57 -18.00 1.80 4.97
CA ASP A 57 -16.60 1.52 5.27
C ASP A 57 -16.29 2.28 6.56
N PRO A 58 -16.09 1.59 7.71
CA PRO A 58 -15.67 2.29 8.90
C PRO A 58 -14.30 2.88 8.61
N GLU A 59 -14.18 4.19 8.76
CA GLU A 59 -12.87 4.82 8.79
C GLU A 59 -12.12 4.25 9.99
N TYR A 60 -11.13 3.40 9.72
CA TYR A 60 -10.39 2.73 10.77
C TYR A 60 -9.29 3.66 11.30
N VAL A 61 -9.69 4.56 12.19
CA VAL A 61 -8.81 5.53 12.84
C VAL A 61 -8.09 4.85 14.01
N LEU A 62 -6.88 4.36 13.76
CA LEU A 62 -6.04 3.77 14.81
C LEU A 62 -5.50 4.83 15.80
N THR A 63 -5.24 6.03 15.29
CA THR A 63 -4.73 7.16 16.05
C THR A 63 -5.45 8.41 15.56
N SER A 64 -5.91 9.25 16.48
CA SER A 64 -6.46 10.56 16.11
C SER A 64 -5.42 11.34 15.32
N LEU A 65 -5.88 12.01 14.25
CA LEU A 65 -5.03 12.95 13.54
C LEU A 65 -4.61 14.08 14.49
N PRO A 66 -3.43 14.69 14.29
CA PRO A 66 -3.08 15.91 15.00
C PRO A 66 -4.19 16.95 14.80
N GLU A 67 -4.63 17.57 15.89
CA GLU A 67 -5.61 18.64 15.81
C GLU A 67 -4.98 19.85 15.15
N ILE A 68 -5.64 20.38 14.12
CA ILE A 68 -5.26 21.62 13.46
C ILE A 68 -6.21 22.69 14.02
N HIS A 69 -5.67 23.66 14.77
CA HIS A 69 -6.49 24.66 15.46
C HIS A 69 -6.79 25.85 14.57
N SER A 70 -5.85 26.20 13.68
CA SER A 70 -6.04 27.22 12.62
C SER A 70 -5.37 26.79 11.32
N LEU A 71 -5.82 27.35 10.19
CA LEU A 71 -5.07 27.26 8.93
C LEU A 71 -3.70 27.93 9.03
N ASP A 72 -3.51 28.86 9.97
CA ASP A 72 -2.24 29.51 10.26
C ASP A 72 -1.18 28.55 10.82
N ASP A 73 -1.59 27.38 11.34
CA ASP A 73 -0.67 26.34 11.82
C ASP A 73 0.00 25.58 10.66
N LEU A 74 -0.51 25.73 9.43
CA LEU A 74 0.02 25.09 8.24
C LEU A 74 1.11 25.94 7.58
N PRO A 75 2.13 25.31 6.99
CA PRO A 75 3.15 26.04 6.25
C PRO A 75 2.52 26.67 4.99
N GLU A 76 2.88 27.94 4.71
CA GLU A 76 2.45 28.66 3.51
C GLU A 76 2.85 27.94 2.20
N HIS A 77 3.99 27.24 2.23
CA HIS A 77 4.50 26.44 1.12
C HIS A 77 4.94 25.07 1.61
N TRP A 78 4.56 24.02 0.88
CA TRP A 78 4.96 22.66 1.18
C TRP A 78 5.29 21.89 -0.09
N ASP A 79 6.51 21.33 -0.15
CA ASP A 79 6.92 20.43 -1.21
C ASP A 79 7.73 19.27 -0.62
N TRP A 80 7.21 18.05 -0.71
CA TRP A 80 7.92 16.85 -0.25
C TRP A 80 9.22 16.59 -1.02
N ARG A 81 9.38 17.17 -2.22
CA ARG A 81 10.61 17.09 -3.02
C ARG A 81 11.68 18.07 -2.54
N ASN A 82 11.31 19.02 -1.68
CA ASN A 82 12.21 20.00 -1.07
C ASN A 82 11.82 20.20 0.40
N TYR A 83 12.02 19.14 1.19
CA TYR A 83 11.59 19.09 2.58
C TYR A 83 12.24 20.22 3.39
N ASN A 84 11.42 21.08 4.00
CA ASN A 84 11.84 22.25 4.77
C ASN A 84 12.86 23.16 4.04
N ALA A 85 12.74 23.29 2.71
CA ALA A 85 13.65 24.09 1.88
C ALA A 85 15.15 23.67 1.99
N THR A 86 15.43 22.44 2.41
CA THR A 86 16.81 21.92 2.59
C THR A 86 17.44 21.40 1.30
N GLY A 87 16.68 21.30 0.21
CA GLY A 87 17.06 20.61 -1.02
C GLY A 87 16.90 19.08 -0.96
N ILE A 88 16.44 18.54 0.17
CA ILE A 88 16.22 17.11 0.33
C ILE A 88 14.86 16.69 -0.25
N SER A 89 14.88 15.73 -1.16
CA SER A 89 13.66 15.08 -1.66
C SER A 89 13.30 13.84 -0.82
N LEU A 90 12.06 13.83 -0.32
CA LEU A 90 11.45 12.69 0.35
C LEU A 90 10.43 11.95 -0.52
N THR A 91 10.41 12.24 -1.83
CA THR A 91 9.66 11.44 -2.80
C THR A 91 10.57 10.41 -3.46
N THR A 92 9.97 9.42 -4.11
CA THR A 92 10.65 8.38 -4.87
C THR A 92 10.71 8.69 -6.36
N SER A 93 11.50 7.90 -7.09
CA SER A 93 11.69 8.05 -8.52
C SER A 93 10.38 8.03 -9.31
N VAL A 94 10.31 8.87 -10.36
CA VAL A 94 9.16 8.94 -11.25
C VAL A 94 9.07 7.67 -12.09
N LEU A 95 7.87 7.07 -12.13
CA LEU A 95 7.56 5.89 -12.92
C LEU A 95 6.79 6.26 -14.19
N ASN A 96 6.93 5.47 -15.26
CA ASN A 96 6.24 5.70 -16.54
C ASN A 96 5.31 4.53 -16.91
N GLN A 97 4.00 4.75 -16.82
CA GLN A 97 2.97 3.75 -17.16
C GLN A 97 2.81 3.46 -18.66
N MET A 98 3.47 4.26 -19.51
CA MET A 98 3.33 4.16 -20.97
C MET A 98 4.36 3.24 -21.61
N VAL A 99 5.39 2.83 -20.88
CA VAL A 99 6.47 1.95 -21.36
C VAL A 99 6.55 0.66 -20.54
N PRO A 100 6.92 -0.48 -21.15
CA PRO A 100 7.21 -0.67 -22.57
C PRO A 100 5.96 -0.60 -23.48
N ARG A 101 4.75 -0.56 -22.91
CA ARG A 101 3.48 -0.46 -23.65
C ARG A 101 2.45 0.40 -22.90
N ALA A 102 1.70 1.22 -23.64
CA ALA A 102 0.70 2.19 -23.14
C ALA A 102 -0.48 1.58 -22.37
N CYS A 103 -0.56 1.74 -21.04
CA CYS A 103 -1.58 1.15 -20.17
C CYS A 103 -2.29 2.24 -19.37
N GLY A 104 -3.63 2.19 -19.24
CA GLY A 104 -4.42 3.07 -18.36
C GLY A 104 -4.32 2.67 -16.88
N SER A 105 -3.11 2.49 -16.37
CA SER A 105 -2.80 2.03 -15.01
C SER A 105 -2.42 3.15 -14.04
N CYS A 106 -2.84 4.39 -14.31
CA CYS A 106 -2.53 5.54 -13.45
C CYS A 106 -2.94 5.30 -11.99
N TRP A 107 -4.07 4.62 -11.79
CA TRP A 107 -4.57 4.22 -10.47
C TRP A 107 -3.55 3.39 -9.69
N ALA A 108 -2.90 2.41 -10.33
CA ALA A 108 -1.92 1.54 -9.70
C ALA A 108 -0.61 2.29 -9.44
N PHE A 109 -0.14 3.05 -10.43
CA PHE A 109 1.10 3.82 -10.34
C PHE A 109 1.01 4.90 -9.25
N ALA A 110 -0.07 5.67 -9.22
CA ALA A 110 -0.29 6.69 -8.20
C ALA A 110 -0.36 6.08 -6.78
N THR A 111 -1.04 4.93 -6.64
CA THR A 111 -1.16 4.21 -5.36
C THR A 111 0.22 3.79 -4.83
N VAL A 112 1.02 3.11 -5.65
CA VAL A 112 2.32 2.59 -5.21
C VAL A 112 3.33 3.70 -4.99
N SER A 113 3.36 4.74 -5.84
CA SER A 113 4.24 5.89 -5.66
C SER A 113 3.93 6.67 -4.38
N ALA A 114 2.65 6.94 -4.09
CA ALA A 114 2.27 7.61 -2.86
C ALA A 114 2.65 6.80 -1.60
N LEU A 115 2.52 5.46 -1.66
CA LEU A 115 2.91 4.59 -0.54
C LEU A 115 4.44 4.51 -0.38
N SER A 116 5.17 4.40 -1.49
CA SER A 116 6.63 4.48 -1.53
C SER A 116 7.17 5.78 -0.92
N ASP A 117 6.56 6.92 -1.26
CA ASP A 117 6.91 8.22 -0.68
C ASP A 117 6.64 8.25 0.83
N ARG A 118 5.48 7.74 1.26
CA ARG A 118 5.16 7.64 2.70
C ARG A 118 6.15 6.75 3.46
N ILE A 119 6.62 5.66 2.87
CA ILE A 119 7.67 4.82 3.46
C ILE A 119 8.96 5.63 3.62
N ARG A 120 9.37 6.36 2.59
CA ARG A 120 10.57 7.21 2.61
C ARG A 120 10.48 8.30 3.67
N ILE A 121 9.36 9.02 3.73
CA ILE A 121 9.09 10.05 4.75
C ILE A 121 9.16 9.43 6.15
N SER A 122 8.50 8.29 6.37
CA SER A 122 8.47 7.61 7.66
C SER A 122 9.86 7.17 8.11
N LYS A 123 10.66 6.59 7.21
CA LYS A 123 12.06 6.22 7.48
C LYS A 123 12.90 7.43 7.83
N PHE A 124 12.86 8.48 6.99
CA PHE A 124 13.60 9.71 7.22
C PHE A 124 13.25 10.36 8.56
N LYS A 125 11.97 10.44 8.93
CA LYS A 125 11.55 10.98 10.24
C LYS A 125 12.07 10.16 11.43
N LYS A 126 12.30 8.85 11.26
CA LYS A 126 12.83 7.98 12.31
C LYS A 126 14.36 8.01 12.41
N THR A 127 15.06 8.09 11.29
CA THR A 127 16.52 7.91 11.23
C THR A 127 17.28 9.21 11.00
N GLY A 128 16.63 10.24 10.47
CA GLY A 128 17.27 11.47 9.98
C GLY A 128 18.15 11.26 8.74
N ARG A 129 18.05 10.11 8.06
CA ARG A 129 18.94 9.71 6.96
C ARG A 129 18.14 9.38 5.70
N LEU A 130 18.75 9.66 4.55
CA LEU A 130 18.24 9.22 3.25
C LEU A 130 18.72 7.80 2.99
N ASP A 131 17.79 6.85 3.15
CA ASP A 131 18.01 5.45 2.81
C ASP A 131 17.70 5.18 1.33
N ALA A 132 18.02 3.96 0.87
CA ALA A 132 17.63 3.49 -0.45
C ALA A 132 16.10 3.56 -0.65
N GLU A 133 15.69 3.89 -1.87
CA GLU A 133 14.26 3.98 -2.22
C GLU A 133 13.60 2.60 -2.11
N VAL A 134 12.38 2.58 -1.57
CA VAL A 134 11.51 1.41 -1.63
C VAL A 134 10.50 1.67 -2.73
N LEU A 135 10.71 1.07 -3.90
CA LEU A 135 9.85 1.25 -5.07
C LEU A 135 8.89 0.08 -5.16
N LEU A 136 7.63 0.28 -4.80
CA LEU A 136 6.65 -0.80 -4.79
C LEU A 136 6.19 -1.15 -6.21
N SER A 137 5.88 -2.43 -6.47
CA SER A 137 5.51 -2.90 -7.81
C SER A 137 4.07 -2.52 -8.19
N PRO A 138 3.84 -1.65 -9.20
CA PRO A 138 2.50 -1.46 -9.74
C PRO A 138 2.03 -2.67 -10.57
N GLN A 139 2.94 -3.53 -11.03
CA GLN A 139 2.62 -4.69 -11.85
C GLN A 139 1.85 -5.74 -11.06
N VAL A 140 2.17 -5.94 -9.77
CA VAL A 140 1.41 -6.87 -8.92
C VAL A 140 -0.05 -6.45 -8.78
N LEU A 141 -0.33 -5.14 -8.68
CA LEU A 141 -1.71 -4.65 -8.67
C LEU A 141 -2.44 -4.91 -9.98
N LEU A 142 -1.74 -4.85 -11.12
CA LEU A 142 -2.32 -5.17 -12.43
C LEU A 142 -2.57 -6.68 -12.57
N ASP A 143 -1.65 -7.50 -12.10
CA ASP A 143 -1.74 -8.96 -12.20
C ASP A 143 -2.84 -9.52 -11.28
N CYS A 144 -2.94 -9.02 -10.05
CA CYS A 144 -3.89 -9.50 -9.04
C CYS A 144 -5.23 -8.72 -9.04
N GLY A 145 -5.25 -7.48 -9.54
CA GLY A 145 -6.44 -6.61 -9.54
C GLY A 145 -7.34 -6.72 -10.77
N MET A 146 -6.88 -7.40 -11.82
CA MET A 146 -7.49 -7.42 -13.16
C MET A 146 -8.97 -7.84 -13.22
N ARG A 147 -9.46 -8.58 -12.22
CA ARG A 147 -10.84 -9.08 -12.16
C ARG A 147 -11.71 -8.41 -11.10
N THR A 148 -11.14 -7.53 -10.28
CA THR A 148 -11.76 -7.09 -9.04
C THR A 148 -11.75 -5.58 -8.88
N PHE A 149 -10.62 -4.92 -9.16
CA PHE A 149 -10.48 -3.49 -8.83
C PHE A 149 -9.66 -2.64 -9.81
N GLY A 150 -9.08 -3.23 -10.85
CA GLY A 150 -8.47 -2.41 -11.89
C GLY A 150 -7.72 -3.18 -12.96
N SER A 151 -7.58 -2.55 -14.13
CA SER A 151 -6.88 -3.11 -15.28
C SER A 151 -6.19 -1.98 -16.07
N CYS A 152 -5.69 -2.28 -17.27
CA CYS A 152 -5.24 -1.25 -18.22
C CYS A 152 -6.35 -0.36 -18.78
N ARG A 153 -7.63 -0.64 -18.46
CA ARG A 153 -8.78 0.19 -18.82
C ARG A 153 -9.21 1.14 -17.70
N GLY A 154 -8.38 1.27 -16.67
CA GLY A 154 -8.70 2.02 -15.46
C GLY A 154 -8.93 1.10 -14.26
N GLY A 155 -9.03 1.73 -13.09
CA GLY A 155 -9.16 1.07 -11.80
C GLY A 155 -9.26 2.10 -10.69
N ASP A 156 -9.45 1.64 -9.47
CA ASP A 156 -9.69 2.50 -8.31
C ASP A 156 -8.53 2.41 -7.29
N PRO A 157 -7.84 3.53 -6.99
CA PRO A 157 -6.79 3.56 -5.97
C PRO A 157 -7.24 3.10 -4.58
N ARG A 158 -8.52 3.27 -4.22
CA ARG A 158 -9.01 2.90 -2.88
C ARG A 158 -9.06 1.39 -2.72
N TYR A 159 -9.59 0.69 -3.70
CA TYR A 159 -9.56 -0.77 -3.71
C TYR A 159 -8.13 -1.29 -3.81
N ALA A 160 -7.23 -0.58 -4.50
CA ALA A 160 -5.82 -0.91 -4.51
C ALA A 160 -5.20 -0.79 -3.10
N HIS A 161 -5.45 0.31 -2.38
CA HIS A 161 -5.01 0.47 -0.98
C HIS A 161 -5.61 -0.59 -0.05
N LYS A 162 -6.89 -0.92 -0.20
CA LYS A 162 -7.54 -2.00 0.55
C LYS A 162 -6.86 -3.35 0.29
N TRP A 163 -6.63 -3.68 -0.98
CA TRP A 163 -5.96 -4.93 -1.34
C TRP A 163 -4.54 -5.01 -0.78
N ILE A 164 -3.77 -3.91 -0.85
CA ILE A 164 -2.42 -3.83 -0.25
C ILE A 164 -2.47 -4.02 1.27
N HIS A 165 -3.47 -3.45 1.94
CA HIS A 165 -3.63 -3.62 3.39
C HIS A 165 -3.92 -5.09 3.75
N GLU A 166 -4.74 -5.78 2.96
CA GLU A 166 -5.14 -7.17 3.22
C GLU A 166 -4.08 -8.20 2.81
N ASN A 167 -3.27 -7.92 1.78
CA ASN A 167 -2.37 -8.91 1.16
C ASN A 167 -0.89 -8.52 1.24
N GLY A 168 -0.57 -7.27 1.56
CA GLY A 168 0.76 -6.72 1.38
C GLY A 168 1.08 -6.39 -0.09
N ILE A 169 2.27 -5.84 -0.31
CA ILE A 169 2.78 -5.52 -1.64
C ILE A 169 4.29 -5.67 -1.67
N VAL A 170 4.80 -6.12 -2.82
CA VAL A 170 6.22 -6.39 -3.03
C VAL A 170 6.95 -5.21 -3.66
N ASP A 171 8.27 -5.21 -3.50
CA ASP A 171 9.15 -4.31 -4.22
C ASP A 171 9.12 -4.57 -5.74
N SER A 172 9.38 -3.52 -6.52
CA SER A 172 9.41 -3.52 -7.98
C SER A 172 10.41 -4.52 -8.56
N THR A 173 11.48 -4.86 -7.83
CA THR A 173 12.43 -5.89 -8.23
C THR A 173 11.83 -7.30 -8.25
N CYS A 174 10.80 -7.56 -7.44
CA CYS A 174 10.11 -8.85 -7.41
C CYS A 174 9.21 -9.04 -8.64
N SER A 175 8.50 -7.99 -9.05
CA SER A 175 7.72 -7.97 -10.29
C SER A 175 7.94 -6.64 -11.01
N PRO A 176 8.96 -6.56 -11.89
CA PRO A 176 9.24 -5.35 -12.65
C PRO A 176 8.07 -5.00 -13.57
N VAL A 177 7.94 -3.73 -13.95
CA VAL A 177 6.93 -3.32 -14.93
C VAL A 177 7.26 -3.95 -16.29
N HIS A 178 6.51 -4.97 -16.67
CA HIS A 178 6.69 -5.69 -17.93
C HIS A 178 5.39 -5.78 -18.74
N ARG A 179 4.25 -5.55 -18.08
CA ARG A 179 2.87 -5.82 -18.52
C ARG A 179 2.63 -7.27 -18.95
N VAL A 180 1.55 -7.85 -18.42
CA VAL A 180 0.85 -8.97 -19.05
C VAL A 180 -0.63 -8.57 -19.20
N THR A 181 -1.10 -8.35 -20.43
CA THR A 181 -2.54 -8.51 -20.70
C THR A 181 -2.72 -9.53 -21.82
N PRO A 182 -2.62 -10.85 -21.56
CA PRO A 182 -2.90 -11.88 -22.58
C PRO A 182 -4.14 -12.72 -22.24
N PHE A 183 -4.82 -12.51 -21.11
CA PHE A 183 -5.88 -13.45 -20.69
C PHE A 183 -7.26 -13.17 -21.32
N MET A 184 -7.48 -12.01 -21.96
CA MET A 184 -8.76 -11.68 -22.62
C MET A 184 -8.64 -11.08 -24.03
N ASP A 185 -7.43 -10.99 -24.61
CA ASP A 185 -7.29 -10.77 -26.07
C ASP A 185 -7.29 -12.11 -26.85
N ARG A 186 -7.42 -13.25 -26.16
CA ARG A 186 -7.56 -14.59 -26.75
C ARG A 186 -9.01 -15.10 -26.83
N TRP A 187 -9.96 -14.40 -26.20
CA TRP A 187 -11.39 -14.75 -26.22
C TRP A 187 -12.22 -13.69 -26.95
N ARG A 188 -11.77 -13.30 -28.14
CA ARG A 188 -12.59 -12.66 -29.16
C ARG A 188 -12.39 -13.41 -30.48
#